data_AF-A0A7C3EYN2-F1
#
_entry.id   AF-A0A7C3EYN2-F1
#
_cell.length_a   1.000
_cell.length_b   1.000
_cell.length_c   1.000
_cell.angle_alpha   90.00
_cell.angle_beta   90.00
_cell.angle_gamma   90.00
#
_symmetry.space_group_name_H-M   'P 1'
#
loop_
_entity.id
_entity.type
_entity.pdbx_description
1 polymer ?
#
loop_
_entity_poly.entity_id
_entity_poly.type
_entity_poly.pdbx_seq_one_letter_code
_entity_poly.pdbx_strand_id
1 'polypeptide(L)'
;MSQRLLGILLAVAGLLVVGALVVWGLDARRAATRGPRWRRRLVTAGLAVLAALGTYGCDSGAGVPKPAADQAPANDVPLPDTPEWRQLEAAWREASDVASGKRGPYPFNRAGKEKLLAALKTAVAGIEALQQRAALSDAAAGLLKQDLALLEHGVQEKRPTEMRMATCYEPMPFRPVEDSMKRLAARLPLLEKLASAARVQPQIVAKVLATVERDITTLGDEKLLAKLVEPDRKEAEALRKAAADLVAKLKAAMGD
;
A
#
# COMPACT_ATOMS: atom_id res chain seq x y z
N MET A 1 -47.99 15.81 13.15
CA MET A 1 -46.59 15.94 13.63
C MET A 1 -45.70 16.30 12.46
N SER A 2 -44.92 17.38 12.56
CA SER A 2 -44.12 17.88 11.43
C SER A 2 -42.98 16.91 11.10
N GLN A 3 -42.71 16.69 9.81
CA GLN A 3 -41.60 15.85 9.33
C GLN A 3 -40.23 16.29 9.91
N ARG A 4 -40.10 17.56 10.29
CA ARG A 4 -38.92 18.13 10.95
C ARG A 4 -38.67 17.54 12.35
N LEU A 5 -39.72 17.34 13.15
CA LEU A 5 -39.62 16.72 14.47
C LEU A 5 -39.15 15.26 14.37
N LEU A 6 -39.65 14.52 13.39
CA LEU A 6 -39.23 13.13 13.15
C LEU A 6 -37.74 13.05 12.77
N GLY A 7 -37.25 13.98 11.95
CA GLY A 7 -35.84 14.05 11.56
C GLY A 7 -34.91 14.33 12.73
N ILE A 8 -35.28 15.25 13.62
CA ILE A 8 -34.49 15.60 14.82
C ILE A 8 -34.44 14.41 15.79
N LEU A 9 -35.58 13.76 16.03
CA LEU A 9 -35.63 12.58 16.91
C LEU A 9 -34.78 11.42 16.37
N LEU A 10 -34.78 11.19 15.06
CA LEU A 10 -33.93 10.19 14.40
C LEU A 10 -32.44 10.52 14.53
N ALA A 11 -32.05 11.79 14.41
CA ALA A 11 -30.67 12.24 14.57
C ALA A 11 -30.16 12.02 16.01
N VAL A 12 -30.94 12.41 17.01
CA VAL A 12 -30.60 12.23 18.44
C VAL A 12 -30.50 10.74 18.79
N ALA A 13 -31.45 9.93 18.33
CA ALA A 13 -31.41 8.48 18.51
C ALA A 13 -30.17 7.84 17.86
N GLY A 14 -29.79 8.28 16.65
CA GLY A 14 -28.58 7.83 15.97
C GLY A 14 -27.29 8.16 16.76
N LEU A 15 -27.22 9.37 17.34
CA LEU A 15 -26.08 9.83 18.14
C LEU A 15 -25.92 9.03 19.44
N LEU A 16 -27.03 8.74 20.12
CA LEU A 16 -27.05 7.89 21.32
C LEU A 16 -26.60 6.45 21.03
N VAL A 17 -27.03 5.88 19.90
CA VAL A 17 -26.60 4.53 19.48
C VAL A 17 -25.11 4.47 19.17
N VAL A 18 -24.56 5.49 18.48
CA VAL A 18 -23.12 5.57 18.22
C VAL A 18 -22.33 5.72 19.53
N GLY A 19 -22.79 6.58 20.44
CA GLY A 19 -22.17 6.75 21.76
C GLY A 19 -22.16 5.46 22.58
N ALA A 20 -23.27 4.72 22.62
CA ALA A 20 -23.35 3.44 23.32
C ALA A 20 -22.40 2.37 22.73
N LEU A 21 -22.27 2.32 21.40
CA LEU A 21 -21.32 1.41 20.74
C LEU A 21 -19.86 1.72 21.11
N VAL A 22 -19.50 3.00 21.18
CA VAL A 22 -18.15 3.43 21.60
C VAL A 22 -17.89 3.08 23.06
N VAL A 23 -18.84 3.36 23.97
CA VAL A 23 -18.70 3.06 25.41
C VAL A 23 -18.56 1.55 25.67
N TRP A 24 -19.25 0.71 24.89
CA TRP A 24 -19.14 -0.75 25.01
C TRP A 24 -17.98 -1.38 24.21
N GLY A 25 -17.10 -0.56 23.60
CA GLY A 25 -15.96 -1.06 22.82
C GLY A 25 -16.36 -1.86 21.58
N LEU A 26 -17.60 -1.70 21.11
CA LEU A 26 -18.11 -2.36 19.92
C LEU A 26 -17.75 -1.53 18.69
N ASP A 27 -17.15 -2.17 17.69
CA ASP A 27 -16.73 -1.52 16.46
C ASP A 27 -17.94 -1.05 15.63
N ALA A 28 -18.24 0.24 15.69
CA ALA A 28 -19.32 0.90 14.97
C ALA A 28 -19.22 0.68 13.45
N ARG A 29 -17.99 0.51 12.92
CA ARG A 29 -17.72 0.26 11.51
C ARG A 29 -18.19 -1.15 11.09
N ARG A 30 -18.06 -2.12 12.01
CA ARG A 30 -18.57 -3.48 11.83
C ARG A 30 -20.10 -3.53 11.95
N ALA A 31 -20.68 -2.74 12.84
CA ALA A 31 -22.14 -2.61 12.99
C ALA A 31 -22.81 -1.95 11.76
N ALA A 32 -22.15 -0.99 11.12
CA ALA A 32 -22.62 -0.34 9.89
C ALA A 32 -22.66 -1.28 8.68
N THR A 33 -21.82 -2.32 8.65
CA THR A 33 -21.69 -3.21 7.48
C THR A 33 -22.47 -4.51 7.60
N ARG A 34 -22.62 -5.08 8.82
CA ARG A 34 -23.22 -6.42 9.02
C ARG A 34 -24.57 -6.44 9.75
N GLY A 35 -25.21 -5.29 9.97
CA GLY A 35 -26.48 -5.20 10.72
C GLY A 35 -27.78 -5.24 9.88
N PRO A 36 -28.93 -5.48 10.53
CA PRO A 36 -30.26 -5.28 9.94
C PRO A 36 -30.41 -3.89 9.29
N ARG A 37 -31.21 -3.76 8.24
CA ARG A 37 -31.34 -2.51 7.44
C ARG A 37 -31.66 -1.27 8.30
N TRP A 38 -32.46 -1.42 9.36
CA TRP A 38 -32.81 -0.31 10.26
C TRP A 38 -31.61 0.17 11.11
N ARG A 39 -30.75 -0.75 11.58
CA ARG A 39 -29.52 -0.38 12.33
C ARG A 39 -28.53 0.34 11.45
N ARG A 40 -28.36 -0.10 10.20
CA ARG A 40 -27.48 0.56 9.23
C ARG A 40 -27.91 2.02 9.03
N ARG A 41 -29.21 2.26 8.79
CA ARG A 41 -29.75 3.62 8.62
C ARG A 41 -29.51 4.53 9.84
N LEU A 42 -29.65 4.01 11.06
CA LEU A 42 -29.39 4.79 12.29
C LEU A 42 -27.91 5.14 12.45
N VAL A 43 -26.99 4.20 12.21
CA VAL A 43 -25.55 4.46 12.32
C VAL A 43 -25.08 5.43 11.24
N THR A 44 -25.55 5.29 9.99
CA THR A 44 -25.20 6.24 8.91
C THR A 44 -25.74 7.64 9.20
N ALA A 45 -26.96 7.77 9.73
CA ALA A 45 -27.53 9.05 10.14
C ALA A 45 -26.72 9.69 11.28
N GLY A 46 -26.32 8.92 12.30
CA GLY A 46 -25.48 9.41 13.39
C GLY A 46 -24.10 9.89 12.91
N LEU A 47 -23.45 9.13 12.03
CA LEU A 47 -22.17 9.52 11.42
C LEU A 47 -22.30 10.77 10.53
N ALA A 48 -23.39 10.90 9.77
CA ALA A 48 -23.65 12.09 8.95
C ALA A 48 -23.84 13.34 9.82
N VAL A 49 -24.53 13.22 10.96
CA VAL A 49 -24.69 14.31 11.93
C VAL A 49 -23.36 14.69 12.58
N LEU A 50 -22.54 13.70 12.96
CA LEU A 50 -21.19 13.96 13.49
C LEU A 50 -20.28 14.63 12.45
N ALA A 51 -20.34 14.23 11.18
CA ALA A 51 -19.60 14.87 10.10
C ALA A 51 -20.08 16.32 9.89
N ALA A 52 -21.40 16.55 9.88
CA ALA A 52 -21.98 17.88 9.73
C ALA A 52 -21.63 18.80 10.92
N LEU A 53 -21.63 18.28 12.15
CA LEU A 53 -21.23 19.05 13.33
C LEU A 53 -19.71 19.29 13.39
N GLY A 54 -18.91 18.32 12.93
CA GLY A 54 -17.46 18.45 12.82
C GLY A 54 -17.00 19.49 11.80
N THR A 55 -17.81 19.79 10.78
CA THR A 55 -17.49 20.83 9.79
C THR A 55 -17.72 22.27 10.28
N TYR A 56 -18.46 22.48 11.38
CA TYR A 56 -18.71 23.83 11.93
C TYR A 56 -17.67 24.26 12.99
N GLY A 57 -16.71 23.41 13.34
CA GLY A 57 -15.75 23.66 14.42
C GLY A 57 -14.33 24.08 14.00
N CYS A 58 -14.03 24.12 12.70
CA CYS A 58 -12.69 24.45 12.19
C CYS A 58 -12.73 25.65 11.23
N ASP A 59 -13.26 26.79 11.70
CA ASP A 59 -12.88 28.10 11.17
C ASP A 59 -11.62 28.57 11.92
N SER A 60 -10.51 27.90 11.65
CA SER A 60 -9.19 28.36 12.02
C SER A 60 -8.54 28.78 10.72
N GLY A 61 -8.39 30.09 10.51
CA GLY A 61 -7.55 30.70 9.48
C GLY A 61 -6.05 30.39 9.65
N ALA A 62 -5.71 29.15 10.01
CA ALA A 62 -4.40 28.58 9.79
C ALA A 62 -4.37 28.20 8.31
N GLY A 63 -3.82 29.10 7.49
CA GLY A 63 -3.62 28.85 6.07
C GLY A 63 -3.10 27.43 5.88
N VAL A 64 -3.83 26.63 5.10
CA VAL A 64 -3.40 25.29 4.68
C VAL A 64 -1.95 25.45 4.27
N PRO A 65 -0.97 24.87 5.01
CA PRO A 65 0.42 25.02 4.63
C PRO A 65 0.48 24.50 3.21
N LYS A 66 0.74 25.42 2.27
CA LYS A 66 0.99 25.10 0.87
C LYS A 66 1.92 23.89 0.92
N PRO A 67 1.48 22.70 0.43
CA PRO A 67 2.25 21.48 0.59
C PRO A 67 3.66 21.83 0.18
N ALA A 68 4.59 21.74 1.14
CA ALA A 68 5.93 22.25 0.99
C ALA A 68 6.46 21.71 -0.33
N ALA A 69 6.58 22.58 -1.32
CA ALA A 69 6.91 22.19 -2.68
C ALA A 69 8.17 21.34 -2.57
N ASP A 70 8.08 20.07 -2.99
CA ASP A 70 9.10 19.03 -2.87
C ASP A 70 10.51 19.64 -2.95
N GLN A 71 11.07 20.01 -1.79
CA GLN A 71 12.37 20.66 -1.75
C GLN A 71 13.38 19.58 -2.11
N ALA A 72 14.21 19.85 -3.11
CA ALA A 72 15.24 18.94 -3.54
C ALA A 72 16.12 18.53 -2.33
N PRO A 73 16.53 17.26 -2.22
CA PRO A 73 17.38 16.76 -1.13
C PRO A 73 18.56 17.71 -0.90
N ALA A 74 18.63 18.30 0.29
CA ALA A 74 19.69 19.24 0.68
C ALA A 74 20.96 18.56 1.23
N ASN A 75 21.00 17.22 1.23
CA ASN A 75 22.13 16.46 1.75
C ASN A 75 23.08 16.05 0.61
N ASP A 76 24.32 16.52 0.69
CA ASP A 76 25.40 16.27 -0.28
C ASP A 76 25.92 14.82 -0.28
N VAL A 77 25.47 13.98 0.67
CA VAL A 77 25.87 12.58 0.74
C VAL A 77 25.12 11.78 -0.33
N PRO A 78 25.81 11.16 -1.30
CA PRO A 78 25.16 10.28 -2.26
C PRO A 78 24.42 9.15 -1.55
N LEU A 79 23.16 8.90 -1.94
CA LEU A 79 22.32 7.86 -1.31
C LEU A 79 23.04 6.49 -1.16
N PRO A 80 23.81 5.98 -2.15
CA PRO A 80 24.55 4.72 -2.02
C PRO A 80 25.50 4.64 -0.83
N ASP A 81 26.02 5.78 -0.39
CA ASP A 81 27.01 5.85 0.68
C ASP A 81 26.36 5.86 2.06
N THR A 82 25.05 6.08 2.15
CA THR A 82 24.33 6.05 3.42
C THR A 82 24.26 4.61 3.98
N PRO A 83 24.46 4.41 5.29
CA PRO A 83 24.37 3.09 5.91
C PRO A 83 22.95 2.51 5.80
N GLU A 84 21.92 3.35 5.87
CA GLU A 84 20.52 2.93 5.75
C GLU A 84 20.23 2.36 4.35
N TRP A 85 20.77 2.97 3.29
CA TRP A 85 20.60 2.46 1.93
C TRP A 85 21.32 1.13 1.72
N ARG A 86 22.57 1.01 2.17
CA ARG A 86 23.33 -0.26 2.06
C ARG A 86 22.62 -1.41 2.78
N GLN A 87 22.03 -1.12 3.95
CA GLN A 87 21.23 -2.10 4.69
C GLN A 87 19.96 -2.48 3.92
N LEU A 88 19.24 -1.51 3.36
CA LEU A 88 18.08 -1.75 2.50
C LEU A 88 18.45 -2.64 1.32
N GLU A 89 19.53 -2.36 0.60
CA GLU A 89 19.95 -3.14 -0.56
C GLU A 89 20.30 -4.58 -0.21
N ALA A 90 21.02 -4.79 0.90
CA ALA A 90 21.36 -6.13 1.37
C ALA A 90 20.10 -6.94 1.70
N ALA A 91 19.17 -6.37 2.47
CA ALA A 91 17.92 -7.02 2.85
C ALA A 91 17.03 -7.28 1.62
N TRP A 92 16.93 -6.32 0.70
CA TRP A 92 16.15 -6.42 -0.52
C TRP A 92 16.65 -7.54 -1.43
N ARG A 93 17.96 -7.61 -1.67
CA ARG A 93 18.57 -8.64 -2.52
C ARG A 93 18.29 -10.04 -1.97
N GLU A 94 18.54 -10.23 -0.67
CA GLU A 94 18.31 -11.51 -0.02
C GLU A 94 16.83 -11.91 -0.02
N ALA A 95 15.94 -10.98 0.33
CA ALA A 95 14.50 -11.25 0.33
C ALA A 95 13.95 -11.50 -1.07
N SER A 96 14.47 -10.84 -2.10
CA SER A 96 14.08 -11.08 -3.50
C SER A 96 14.49 -12.48 -3.97
N ASP A 97 15.72 -12.91 -3.68
CA ASP A 97 16.19 -14.28 -4.00
C ASP A 97 15.35 -15.35 -3.28
N VAL A 98 14.95 -15.10 -2.04
CA VAL A 98 14.06 -15.99 -1.28
C VAL A 98 12.65 -15.99 -1.87
N ALA A 99 12.02 -14.82 -1.99
CA ALA A 99 10.62 -14.67 -2.39
C ALA A 99 10.35 -15.23 -3.79
N SER A 100 11.27 -14.99 -4.74
CA SER A 100 11.23 -15.54 -6.09
C SER A 100 11.34 -17.07 -6.16
N GLY A 101 11.75 -17.72 -5.07
CA GLY A 101 11.98 -19.16 -5.03
C GLY A 101 13.32 -19.59 -5.63
N LYS A 102 14.19 -18.65 -6.01
CA LYS A 102 15.54 -18.94 -6.54
C LYS A 102 16.40 -19.75 -5.55
N ARG A 103 16.17 -19.59 -4.25
CA ARG A 103 16.81 -20.39 -3.18
C ARG A 103 16.10 -21.72 -2.85
N GLY A 104 15.11 -22.12 -3.65
CA GLY A 104 14.32 -23.34 -3.45
C GLY A 104 13.17 -23.18 -2.43
N PRO A 105 12.43 -24.27 -2.16
CA PRO A 105 11.23 -24.25 -1.32
C PRO A 105 11.51 -24.09 0.18
N TYR A 106 12.72 -24.43 0.63
CA TYR A 106 13.18 -24.36 2.03
C TYR A 106 14.50 -23.57 2.14
N PRO A 107 14.48 -22.25 1.93
CA PRO A 107 15.69 -21.46 1.72
C PRO A 107 16.44 -21.08 3.01
N PHE A 108 15.86 -21.33 4.18
CA PHE A 108 16.43 -21.02 5.49
C PHE A 108 15.86 -21.94 6.58
N ASN A 109 16.49 -21.94 7.75
CA ASN A 109 15.93 -22.48 8.97
C ASN A 109 15.04 -21.43 9.68
N ARG A 110 14.45 -21.75 10.84
CA ARG A 110 13.58 -20.81 11.58
C ARG A 110 14.29 -19.51 11.96
N ALA A 111 15.50 -19.62 12.52
CA ALA A 111 16.29 -18.46 12.91
C ALA A 111 16.67 -17.57 11.71
N GLY A 112 16.99 -18.18 10.57
CA GLY A 112 17.28 -17.48 9.32
C GLY A 112 16.06 -16.73 8.78
N LYS A 113 14.86 -17.32 8.86
CA LYS A 113 13.60 -16.64 8.53
C LYS A 113 13.38 -15.41 9.39
N GLU A 114 13.46 -15.58 10.71
CA GLU A 114 13.25 -14.51 11.68
C GLU A 114 14.27 -13.38 11.49
N LYS A 115 15.54 -13.72 11.25
CA LYS A 115 16.60 -12.75 10.95
C LYS A 115 16.30 -11.94 9.69
N LEU A 116 15.86 -12.59 8.60
CA LEU A 116 15.54 -11.89 7.35
C LEU A 116 14.32 -10.98 7.50
N LEU A 117 13.28 -11.42 8.21
CA LEU A 117 12.11 -10.60 8.51
C LEU A 117 12.48 -9.39 9.39
N ALA A 118 13.34 -9.56 10.39
CA ALA A 118 13.86 -8.46 11.19
C ALA A 118 14.70 -7.46 10.36
N ALA A 119 15.49 -7.97 9.40
CA ALA A 119 16.25 -7.13 8.47
C ALA A 119 15.32 -6.30 7.57
N LEU A 120 14.24 -6.88 7.03
CA LEU A 120 13.23 -6.16 6.26
C LEU A 120 12.54 -5.06 7.08
N LYS A 121 12.16 -5.36 8.32
CA LYS A 121 11.59 -4.35 9.23
C LYS A 121 12.56 -3.20 9.50
N THR A 122 13.84 -3.52 9.70
CA THR A 122 14.88 -2.50 9.89
C THR A 122 15.08 -1.66 8.62
N ALA A 123 14.99 -2.27 7.43
CA ALA A 123 15.04 -1.55 6.16
C ALA A 123 13.87 -0.56 5.99
N VAL A 124 12.66 -0.90 6.46
CA VAL A 124 11.52 0.04 6.49
C VAL A 124 11.83 1.26 7.37
N ALA A 125 12.39 1.06 8.56
CA ALA A 125 12.83 2.17 9.42
C ALA A 125 13.97 2.99 8.78
N GLY A 126 14.87 2.34 8.04
CA GLY A 126 15.90 3.02 7.25
C GLY A 126 15.32 3.93 6.17
N ILE A 127 14.28 3.49 5.45
CA ILE A 127 13.55 4.32 4.47
C ILE A 127 12.96 5.56 5.16
N GLU A 128 12.40 5.41 6.37
CA GLU A 128 11.85 6.53 7.14
C GLU A 128 12.92 7.52 7.56
N ALA A 129 14.07 7.04 8.01
CA ALA A 129 15.21 7.90 8.36
C ALA A 129 15.72 8.68 7.13
N LEU A 130 15.80 8.02 5.97
CA LEU A 130 16.18 8.65 4.71
C LEU A 130 15.14 9.69 4.25
N GLN A 131 13.85 9.41 4.41
CA GLN A 131 12.76 10.35 4.13
C GLN A 131 12.82 11.57 5.06
N GLN A 132 13.02 11.37 6.36
CA GLN A 132 13.12 12.46 7.36
C GLN A 132 14.30 13.41 7.09
N ARG A 133 15.40 12.89 6.52
CA ARG A 133 16.56 13.68 6.09
C ARG A 133 16.41 14.23 4.66
N ALA A 134 15.20 14.17 4.09
CA ALA A 134 14.90 14.56 2.71
C ALA A 134 15.73 13.84 1.64
N ALA A 135 16.43 12.75 1.96
CA ALA A 135 17.21 11.96 1.00
C ALA A 135 16.30 11.12 0.07
N LEU A 136 15.06 10.88 0.49
CA LEU A 136 14.01 10.25 -0.30
C LEU A 136 12.78 11.17 -0.35
N SER A 137 12.17 11.29 -1.53
CA SER A 137 10.83 11.90 -1.63
C SER A 137 9.78 10.98 -1.03
N ASP A 138 8.64 11.55 -0.61
CA ASP A 138 7.51 10.79 -0.09
C ASP A 138 7.03 9.70 -1.06
N ALA A 139 7.01 10.01 -2.36
CA ALA A 139 6.62 9.08 -3.41
C ALA A 139 7.59 7.89 -3.52
N ALA A 140 8.89 8.16 -3.52
CA ALA A 140 9.93 7.14 -3.56
C ALA A 140 9.91 6.25 -2.31
N ALA A 141 9.82 6.86 -1.12
CA ALA A 141 9.71 6.14 0.14
C ALA A 141 8.45 5.26 0.17
N GLY A 142 7.30 5.78 -0.29
CA GLY A 142 6.05 5.03 -0.39
C GLY A 142 6.16 3.79 -1.28
N LEU A 143 6.76 3.94 -2.48
CA LEU A 143 6.96 2.82 -3.41
C LEU A 143 7.89 1.75 -2.83
N LEU A 144 9.02 2.14 -2.24
CA LEU A 144 9.96 1.20 -1.61
C LEU A 144 9.31 0.43 -0.46
N LYS A 145 8.50 1.09 0.38
CA LYS A 145 7.76 0.42 1.47
C LYS A 145 6.75 -0.59 0.95
N GLN A 146 6.02 -0.27 -0.12
CA GLN A 146 5.07 -1.21 -0.73
C GLN A 146 5.78 -2.46 -1.29
N ASP A 147 6.94 -2.29 -1.90
CA ASP A 147 7.73 -3.40 -2.43
C ASP A 147 8.38 -4.23 -1.31
N LEU A 148 8.86 -3.60 -0.22
CA LEU A 148 9.34 -4.35 0.95
C LEU A 148 8.22 -5.18 1.59
N ALA A 149 6.99 -4.68 1.65
CA ALA A 149 5.85 -5.44 2.16
C ALA A 149 5.55 -6.67 1.27
N LEU A 150 5.69 -6.53 -0.05
CA LEU A 150 5.56 -7.66 -0.98
C LEU A 150 6.68 -8.71 -0.76
N LEU A 151 7.92 -8.25 -0.58
CA LEU A 151 9.04 -9.13 -0.27
C LEU A 151 8.85 -9.84 1.07
N GLU A 152 8.38 -9.13 2.10
CA GLU A 152 8.07 -9.70 3.41
C GLU A 152 7.03 -10.81 3.29
N HIS A 153 5.94 -10.58 2.56
CA HIS A 153 4.93 -11.60 2.27
C HIS A 153 5.54 -12.83 1.60
N GLY A 154 6.33 -12.62 0.52
CA GLY A 154 6.99 -13.71 -0.19
C GLY A 154 7.99 -14.49 0.67
N VAL A 155 8.68 -13.85 1.62
CA VAL A 155 9.54 -14.51 2.62
C VAL A 155 8.69 -15.29 3.64
N GLN A 156 7.56 -14.74 4.09
CA GLN A 156 6.65 -15.40 5.01
C GLN A 156 6.02 -16.66 4.42
N GLU A 157 5.73 -16.68 3.11
CA GLU A 157 5.23 -17.86 2.41
C GLU A 157 6.24 -19.01 2.32
N LYS A 158 7.55 -18.73 2.43
CA LYS A 158 8.57 -19.79 2.42
C LYS A 158 8.61 -20.53 3.75
N ARG A 159 8.73 -21.85 3.66
CA ARG A 159 8.80 -22.74 4.82
C ARG A 159 10.24 -22.85 5.30
N PRO A 160 10.47 -22.85 6.63
CA PRO A 160 11.78 -23.15 7.17
C PRO A 160 12.12 -24.64 6.98
N THR A 161 13.40 -24.98 6.90
CA THR A 161 13.91 -26.36 6.66
C THR A 161 13.37 -27.41 7.62
N GLU A 162 13.09 -27.03 8.87
CA GLU A 162 12.55 -27.87 9.93
C GLU A 162 11.14 -28.36 9.61
N MET A 163 10.42 -27.67 8.72
CA MET A 163 9.09 -28.05 8.24
C MET A 163 9.11 -28.88 6.95
N ARG A 164 10.27 -29.39 6.52
CA ARG A 164 10.39 -30.17 5.27
C ARG A 164 9.49 -31.40 5.24
N MET A 165 9.23 -32.01 6.40
CA MET A 165 8.38 -33.20 6.53
C MET A 165 6.92 -32.87 6.88
N ALA A 166 6.55 -31.60 7.03
CA ALA A 166 5.17 -31.21 7.32
C ALA A 166 4.33 -31.24 6.03
N THR A 167 3.57 -32.31 5.82
CA THR A 167 2.82 -32.59 4.58
C THR A 167 1.46 -31.92 4.48
N CYS A 168 1.04 -31.15 5.48
CA CYS A 168 -0.24 -30.44 5.42
C CYS A 168 -0.14 -29.25 4.44
N TYR A 169 -0.80 -29.35 3.29
CA TYR A 169 -0.97 -28.25 2.34
C TYR A 169 -2.47 -27.99 2.16
N GLU A 170 -2.89 -26.80 2.55
CA GLU A 170 -4.17 -26.25 2.10
C GLU A 170 -3.87 -25.46 0.82
N PRO A 171 -4.46 -25.82 -0.33
CA PRO A 171 -4.22 -25.09 -1.57
C PRO A 171 -4.69 -23.65 -1.43
N MET A 172 -3.74 -22.73 -1.42
CA MET A 172 -4.06 -21.31 -1.51
C MET A 172 -4.43 -20.96 -2.95
N PRO A 173 -5.56 -20.27 -3.18
CA PRO A 173 -5.94 -19.83 -4.51
C PRO A 173 -4.91 -18.83 -5.04
N PHE A 174 -4.25 -19.16 -6.15
CA PHE A 174 -3.31 -18.28 -6.83
C PHE A 174 -4.07 -17.34 -7.78
N ARG A 175 -4.04 -16.02 -7.52
CA ARG A 175 -4.79 -14.97 -8.24
C ARG A 175 -3.88 -13.87 -8.78
N PRO A 176 -2.96 -14.20 -9.71
CA PRO A 176 -1.88 -13.30 -10.12
C PRO A 176 -2.38 -12.00 -10.76
N VAL A 177 -3.52 -12.02 -11.45
CA VAL A 177 -4.05 -10.84 -12.13
C VAL A 177 -4.65 -9.88 -11.13
N GLU A 178 -5.53 -10.36 -10.26
CA GLU A 178 -6.19 -9.55 -9.24
C GLU A 178 -5.17 -8.95 -8.26
N ASP A 179 -4.16 -9.73 -7.89
CA ASP A 179 -3.06 -9.24 -7.04
C ASP A 179 -2.23 -8.16 -7.76
N SER A 180 -1.94 -8.34 -9.05
CA SER A 180 -1.24 -7.33 -9.86
C SER A 180 -2.06 -6.06 -10.07
N MET A 181 -3.37 -6.17 -10.33
CA MET A 181 -4.28 -5.03 -10.43
C MET A 181 -4.27 -4.22 -9.14
N LYS A 182 -4.45 -4.90 -7.99
CA LYS A 182 -4.45 -4.26 -6.67
C LYS A 182 -3.13 -3.53 -6.40
N ARG A 183 -1.99 -4.17 -6.71
CA ARG A 183 -0.67 -3.56 -6.54
C ARG A 183 -0.47 -2.34 -7.44
N LEU A 184 -0.79 -2.45 -8.72
CA LEU A 184 -0.65 -1.34 -9.67
C LEU A 184 -1.55 -0.17 -9.30
N ALA A 185 -2.82 -0.43 -8.95
CA ALA A 185 -3.74 0.61 -8.50
C ALA A 185 -3.21 1.36 -7.25
N ALA A 186 -2.58 0.65 -6.31
CA ALA A 186 -1.98 1.27 -5.13
C ALA A 186 -0.68 2.05 -5.42
N ARG A 187 0.09 1.65 -6.43
CA ARG A 187 1.34 2.30 -6.83
C ARG A 187 1.13 3.49 -7.77
N LEU A 188 0.07 3.48 -8.58
CA LEU A 188 -0.12 4.45 -9.67
C LEU A 188 -0.05 5.92 -9.18
N PRO A 189 -0.73 6.33 -8.10
CA PRO A 189 -0.61 7.71 -7.61
C PRO A 189 0.80 8.08 -7.13
N LEU A 190 1.59 7.10 -6.65
CA LEU A 190 2.97 7.33 -6.25
C LEU A 190 3.90 7.43 -7.46
N LEU A 191 3.67 6.62 -8.50
CA LEU A 191 4.40 6.70 -9.77
C LEU A 191 4.15 8.03 -10.48
N GLU A 192 2.92 8.53 -10.48
CA GLU A 192 2.57 9.86 -11.03
C GLU A 192 3.33 10.99 -10.32
N LYS A 193 3.35 10.95 -8.98
CA LYS A 193 4.12 11.91 -8.16
C LYS A 193 5.60 11.81 -8.46
N LEU A 194 6.15 10.60 -8.52
CA LEU A 194 7.55 10.37 -8.81
C LEU A 194 7.93 10.87 -10.22
N ALA A 195 7.08 10.62 -11.22
CA ALA A 195 7.27 11.07 -12.60
C ALA A 195 7.06 12.58 -12.81
N SER A 196 6.52 13.27 -11.81
CA SER A 196 6.35 14.73 -11.79
C SER A 196 7.42 15.43 -10.95
N ALA A 197 8.26 14.68 -10.22
CA ALA A 197 9.35 15.24 -9.44
C ALA A 197 10.45 15.80 -10.35
N ALA A 198 11.06 16.93 -9.94
CA ALA A 198 12.12 17.59 -10.70
C ALA A 198 13.39 16.74 -10.82
N ARG A 199 13.62 15.82 -9.87
CA ARG A 199 14.77 14.91 -9.85
C ARG A 199 14.31 13.51 -9.50
N VAL A 200 14.65 12.57 -10.36
CA VAL A 200 14.37 11.14 -10.18
C VAL A 200 15.69 10.45 -9.86
N GLN A 201 15.71 9.61 -8.81
CA GLN A 201 16.92 8.90 -8.40
C GLN A 201 17.01 7.54 -9.12
N PRO A 202 17.98 7.33 -10.02
CA PRO A 202 17.98 6.15 -10.90
C PRO A 202 18.00 4.82 -10.14
N GLN A 203 18.77 4.74 -9.06
CA GLN A 203 18.88 3.54 -8.22
C GLN A 203 17.57 3.12 -7.53
N ILE A 204 16.67 4.08 -7.25
CA ILE A 204 15.35 3.78 -6.69
C ILE A 204 14.43 3.30 -7.80
N VAL A 205 14.42 4.03 -8.91
CA VAL A 205 13.56 3.72 -10.05
C VAL A 205 13.88 2.35 -10.61
N ALA A 206 15.15 2.00 -10.78
CA ALA A 206 15.55 0.67 -11.23
C ALA A 206 14.96 -0.46 -10.34
N LYS A 207 14.93 -0.29 -9.01
CA LYS A 207 14.37 -1.29 -8.09
C LYS A 207 12.84 -1.38 -8.19
N VAL A 208 12.16 -0.23 -8.20
CA VAL A 208 10.69 -0.17 -8.23
C VAL A 208 10.15 -0.63 -9.59
N LEU A 209 10.79 -0.20 -10.69
CA LEU A 209 10.36 -0.55 -12.04
C LEU A 209 10.39 -2.05 -12.28
N ALA A 210 11.38 -2.78 -11.77
CA ALA A 210 11.44 -4.23 -11.91
C ALA A 210 10.20 -4.96 -11.34
N THR A 211 9.55 -4.42 -10.31
CA THR A 211 8.30 -4.97 -9.76
C THR A 211 7.08 -4.50 -10.55
N VAL A 212 7.03 -3.21 -10.91
CA VAL A 212 5.93 -2.64 -11.70
C VAL A 212 5.83 -3.28 -13.09
N GLU A 213 6.97 -3.51 -13.76
CA GLU A 213 7.04 -4.16 -15.07
C GLU A 213 6.53 -5.60 -15.02
N ARG A 214 6.86 -6.37 -13.97
CA ARG A 214 6.32 -7.72 -13.78
C ARG A 214 4.79 -7.71 -13.64
N ASP A 215 4.25 -6.72 -12.93
CA ASP A 215 2.80 -6.57 -12.79
C ASP A 215 2.16 -6.17 -14.14
N ILE A 216 2.78 -5.25 -14.89
CA ILE A 216 2.36 -4.88 -16.26
C ILE A 216 2.38 -6.10 -17.20
N THR A 217 3.43 -6.91 -17.16
CA THR A 217 3.53 -8.15 -17.95
C THR A 217 2.43 -9.13 -17.56
N THR A 218 2.16 -9.29 -16.26
CA THR A 218 1.07 -10.15 -15.76
C THR A 218 -0.29 -9.69 -16.28
N LEU A 219 -0.56 -8.37 -16.26
CA LEU A 219 -1.77 -7.80 -16.84
C LEU A 219 -1.77 -7.80 -18.37
N GLY A 220 -0.66 -8.15 -19.02
CA GLY A 220 -0.57 -8.31 -20.47
C GLY A 220 -0.77 -9.74 -20.96
N ASP A 221 -0.86 -10.72 -20.05
CA ASP A 221 -1.09 -12.11 -20.41
C ASP A 221 -2.58 -12.36 -20.70
N GLU A 222 -2.91 -12.51 -21.98
CA GLU A 222 -4.27 -12.76 -22.46
C GLU A 222 -4.92 -14.00 -21.83
N LYS A 223 -4.14 -15.06 -21.53
CA LYS A 223 -4.67 -16.29 -20.93
C LYS A 223 -5.09 -16.06 -19.48
N LEU A 224 -4.39 -15.16 -18.79
CA LEU A 224 -4.73 -14.79 -17.42
C LEU A 224 -5.93 -13.82 -17.41
N LEU A 225 -5.96 -12.82 -18.31
CA LEU A 225 -7.08 -11.88 -18.45
C LEU A 225 -8.39 -12.54 -18.89
N ALA A 226 -8.32 -13.63 -19.67
CA ALA A 226 -9.50 -14.38 -20.09
C ALA A 226 -10.29 -14.98 -18.91
N LYS A 227 -9.65 -15.12 -17.72
CA LYS A 227 -10.28 -15.61 -16.49
C LYS A 227 -11.09 -14.54 -15.75
N LEU A 228 -10.89 -13.27 -16.09
CA LEU A 228 -11.64 -12.16 -15.52
C LEU A 228 -12.97 -11.96 -16.24
N VAL A 229 -13.93 -11.42 -15.49
CA VAL A 229 -15.16 -10.87 -16.06
C VAL A 229 -14.84 -9.59 -16.85
N GLU A 230 -15.71 -9.27 -17.82
CA GLU A 230 -15.53 -8.13 -18.73
C GLU A 230 -15.21 -6.77 -18.05
N PRO A 231 -15.88 -6.34 -16.96
CA PRO A 231 -15.54 -5.08 -16.31
C PRO A 231 -14.12 -5.07 -15.72
N ASP A 232 -13.72 -6.15 -15.05
CA ASP A 232 -12.40 -6.27 -14.43
C ASP A 232 -11.29 -6.34 -15.50
N ARG A 233 -11.58 -6.95 -16.65
CA ARG A 233 -10.65 -6.98 -17.79
C ARG A 233 -10.38 -5.58 -18.33
N LYS A 234 -11.42 -4.75 -18.50
CA LYS A 234 -11.27 -3.35 -18.93
C LYS A 234 -10.49 -2.52 -17.92
N GLU A 235 -10.73 -2.75 -16.63
CA GLU A 235 -9.95 -2.10 -15.56
C GLU A 235 -8.47 -2.52 -15.60
N ALA A 236 -8.20 -3.82 -15.76
CA ALA A 236 -6.84 -4.34 -15.87
C ALA A 236 -6.08 -3.74 -17.07
N GLU A 237 -6.74 -3.63 -18.22
CA GLU A 237 -6.16 -3.01 -19.42
C GLU A 237 -5.86 -1.52 -19.22
N ALA A 238 -6.77 -0.78 -18.57
CA ALA A 238 -6.59 0.63 -18.24
C ALA A 238 -5.41 0.84 -17.27
N LEU A 239 -5.34 0.04 -16.20
CA LEU A 239 -4.23 0.07 -15.24
C LEU A 239 -2.90 -0.26 -15.90
N ARG A 240 -2.86 -1.30 -16.74
CA ARG A 240 -1.66 -1.70 -17.49
C ARG A 240 -1.16 -0.55 -18.36
N LYS A 241 -2.05 0.08 -19.13
CA LYS A 241 -1.70 1.20 -20.01
C LYS A 241 -1.16 2.39 -19.22
N ALA A 242 -1.89 2.84 -18.21
CA ALA A 242 -1.48 3.99 -17.39
C ALA A 242 -0.14 3.75 -16.69
N ALA A 243 0.08 2.54 -16.15
CA ALA A 243 1.35 2.18 -15.55
C ALA A 243 2.47 2.15 -16.60
N ALA A 244 2.25 1.56 -17.79
CA ALA A 244 3.25 1.50 -18.85
C ALA A 244 3.68 2.90 -19.34
N ASP A 245 2.73 3.83 -19.50
CA ASP A 245 3.01 5.21 -19.89
C ASP A 245 3.90 5.92 -18.84
N LEU A 246 3.62 5.71 -17.55
CA LEU A 246 4.44 6.25 -16.46
C LEU A 246 5.83 5.62 -16.39
N VAL A 247 5.94 4.31 -16.60
CA VAL A 247 7.25 3.61 -16.66
C VAL A 247 8.09 4.16 -17.82
N ALA A 248 7.50 4.33 -19.00
CA ALA A 248 8.20 4.91 -20.15
C ALA A 248 8.69 6.34 -19.86
N LYS A 249 7.85 7.18 -19.24
CA LYS A 249 8.23 8.54 -18.82
C LYS A 249 9.38 8.54 -17.81
N LEU A 250 9.36 7.63 -16.83
CA LEU A 250 10.41 7.50 -15.82
C LEU A 250 11.74 7.04 -16.44
N LYS A 251 11.72 6.09 -17.39
CA LYS A 251 12.91 5.65 -18.13
C LYS A 251 13.53 6.76 -18.97
N ALA A 252 12.70 7.47 -19.74
CA ALA A 252 13.16 8.61 -20.52
C ALA A 252 13.80 9.71 -19.64
N ALA A 253 13.28 9.94 -18.43
CA ALA A 253 13.86 10.88 -17.47
C ALA A 253 15.22 10.42 -16.89
N MET A 254 15.54 9.12 -16.95
CA MET A 254 16.84 8.56 -16.55
C MET A 254 17.85 8.54 -17.71
N GLY A 255 17.41 8.76 -18.95
CA GLY A 255 18.25 8.64 -20.15
C GLY A 255 18.37 7.22 -20.71
N ASP A 256 17.46 6.31 -20.32
CA ASP A 256 17.29 4.97 -20.92
C ASP A 256 16.28 5.01 -22.07
#